data_AF-A0A934V9F2-F1
#
_entry.id   AF-A0A934V9F2-F1
#
_cell.length_a   1.000
_cell.length_b   1.000
_cell.length_c   1.000
_cell.angle_alpha   90.00
_cell.angle_beta   90.00
_cell.angle_gamma   90.00
#
_symmetry.space_group_name_H-M   'P 1'
#
loop_
_entity.id
_entity.type
_entity.pdbx_description
1 polymer ?
#
loop_
_entity_poly.entity_id
_entity_poly.type
_entity_poly.pdbx_seq_one_letter_code
_entity_poly.pdbx_strand_id
1 'polypeptide(L)'
;MSHFTTIKTQIRDIPSLVDACVELDLRLVPDSYCRGYAGISRAAPYVIKLKGPYDISVEPSAEDDGSYGLTTDWWDGWVAKEVGAGYGRLLQSYGVHRTIRAATQRGLRTTRRIEADGSILLTLEGGSL
;
A
#
# COMPACT_ATOMS: atom_id res chain seq x y z
N MET A 1 -30.36 13.65 6.38
CA MET A 1 -29.30 13.85 5.37
C MET A 1 -28.26 12.77 5.60
N SER A 2 -28.08 11.86 4.64
CA SER A 2 -27.10 10.77 4.74
C SER A 2 -25.69 11.36 4.56
N HIS A 3 -24.83 11.19 5.56
CA HIS A 3 -23.41 11.47 5.44
C HIS A 3 -22.73 10.18 4.98
N PHE A 4 -22.54 10.02 3.67
CA PHE A 4 -21.65 8.99 3.17
C PHE A 4 -20.21 9.48 3.37
N THR A 5 -19.55 9.00 4.44
CA THR A 5 -18.11 9.26 4.64
C THR A 5 -17.32 8.22 3.86
N THR A 6 -16.68 8.63 2.77
CA THR A 6 -15.74 7.77 2.04
C THR A 6 -14.40 7.79 2.76
N ILE A 7 -14.08 6.70 3.47
CA ILE A 7 -12.72 6.51 4.03
C ILE A 7 -11.82 6.06 2.87
N LYS A 8 -11.09 7.00 2.26
CA LYS A 8 -10.00 6.66 1.34
C LYS A 8 -8.80 6.21 2.18
N THR A 9 -8.26 5.02 1.92
CA THR A 9 -7.02 4.57 2.56
C THR A 9 -5.89 5.52 2.17
N GLN A 10 -5.48 6.37 3.11
CA GLN A 10 -4.37 7.31 2.93
C GLN A 10 -3.06 6.65 3.34
N ILE A 11 -2.07 6.67 2.45
CA ILE A 11 -0.73 6.19 2.76
C ILE A 11 0.01 7.32 3.46
N ARG A 12 0.43 7.10 4.71
CA ARG A 12 1.14 8.09 5.54
C ARG A 12 2.40 7.54 6.17
N ASP A 13 2.58 6.21 6.12
CA ASP A 13 3.69 5.52 6.75
C ASP A 13 4.47 4.71 5.72
N ILE A 14 5.54 5.30 5.21
CA ILE A 14 6.41 4.64 4.22
C ILE A 14 6.96 3.30 4.72
N PRO A 15 7.39 3.12 5.98
CA PRO A 15 7.82 1.81 6.47
C PRO A 15 6.75 0.72 6.31
N SER A 16 5.47 1.03 6.57
CA SER A 16 4.36 0.07 6.36
C SER A 16 4.09 -0.21 4.90
N LEU A 17 4.36 0.76 4.02
CA LEU A 17 4.29 0.53 2.59
C LEU A 17 5.43 -0.39 2.12
N VAL A 18 6.64 -0.25 2.67
CA VAL A 18 7.77 -1.14 2.37
C VAL A 18 7.42 -2.58 2.73
N ASP A 19 6.92 -2.83 3.94
CA ASP A 19 6.58 -4.20 4.37
C ASP A 19 5.44 -4.81 3.53
N ALA A 20 4.45 -3.99 3.16
CA ALA A 20 3.37 -4.42 2.27
C ALA A 20 3.89 -4.78 0.87
N CYS A 21 4.87 -4.04 0.35
CA CYS A 21 5.53 -4.38 -0.91
C CYS A 21 6.29 -5.71 -0.77
N VAL A 22 7.05 -5.89 0.30
CA VAL A 22 7.82 -7.14 0.53
C VAL A 22 6.90 -8.35 0.65
N GLU A 23 5.75 -8.22 1.31
CA GLU A 23 4.76 -9.30 1.42
C GLU A 23 4.21 -9.72 0.04
N LEU A 24 4.12 -8.79 -0.90
CA LEU A 24 3.70 -9.05 -2.29
C LEU A 24 4.87 -9.45 -3.21
N ASP A 25 6.07 -9.65 -2.65
CA ASP A 25 7.31 -9.90 -3.40
C ASP A 25 7.65 -8.76 -4.39
N LEU A 26 7.42 -7.53 -3.93
CA LEU A 26 7.70 -6.26 -4.60
C LEU A 26 8.72 -5.44 -3.79
N ARG A 27 9.24 -4.36 -4.38
CA ARG A 27 10.20 -3.48 -3.71
C ARG A 27 9.83 -2.01 -3.88
N LEU A 28 9.89 -1.25 -2.79
CA LEU A 28 9.81 0.21 -2.82
C LEU A 28 11.23 0.79 -2.89
N VAL A 29 11.51 1.62 -3.88
CA VAL A 29 12.82 2.22 -4.14
C VAL A 29 12.70 3.74 -4.06
N PRO A 30 13.53 4.44 -3.26
CA PRO A 30 13.55 5.90 -3.23
C PRO A 30 14.23 6.49 -4.48
N ASP A 31 13.89 7.73 -4.81
CA ASP A 31 14.51 8.56 -5.85
C ASP A 31 14.74 7.81 -7.17
N SER A 32 13.66 7.22 -7.70
CA SER A 32 13.74 6.32 -8.84
C SER A 32 12.81 6.73 -9.97
N TYR A 33 12.95 6.05 -11.10
CA TYR A 33 12.13 6.26 -12.29
C TYR A 33 11.01 5.23 -12.36
N CYS A 34 9.76 5.70 -12.44
CA CYS A 34 8.55 4.90 -12.62
C CYS A 34 8.31 4.62 -14.10
N ARG A 35 8.30 3.35 -14.49
CA ARG A 35 7.99 2.89 -15.86
C ARG A 35 6.48 2.91 -16.13
N GLY A 36 6.07 3.43 -17.27
CA GLY A 36 4.67 3.45 -17.74
C GLY A 36 4.53 2.95 -19.19
N TYR A 37 3.33 3.06 -19.76
CA TYR A 37 3.07 2.65 -21.14
C TYR A 37 3.87 3.49 -22.16
N ALA A 38 4.09 2.91 -23.35
CA ALA A 38 4.78 3.56 -24.48
C ALA A 38 6.20 4.10 -24.18
N GLY A 39 6.90 3.51 -23.21
CA GLY A 39 8.27 3.93 -22.86
C GLY A 39 8.32 5.22 -22.03
N ILE A 40 7.17 5.71 -21.55
CA ILE A 40 7.12 6.85 -20.64
C ILE A 40 7.77 6.45 -19.32
N SER A 41 8.68 7.31 -18.85
CA SER A 41 9.36 7.15 -17.57
C SER A 41 9.36 8.49 -16.86
N ARG A 42 8.99 8.51 -15.59
CA ARG A 42 9.00 9.73 -14.76
C ARG A 42 9.78 9.50 -13.47
N ALA A 43 10.50 10.52 -13.03
CA ALA A 43 11.10 10.49 -11.70
C ALA A 43 10.00 10.63 -10.64
N ALA A 44 10.13 9.89 -9.53
CA ALA A 44 9.28 10.02 -8.37
C ALA A 44 10.09 9.81 -7.08
N PRO A 45 9.68 10.44 -5.95
CA PRO A 45 10.38 10.30 -4.68
C PRO A 45 10.46 8.85 -4.21
N TYR A 46 9.42 8.06 -4.50
CA TYR A 46 9.42 6.63 -4.26
C TYR A 46 8.72 5.90 -5.41
N VAL A 47 9.22 4.71 -5.76
CA VAL A 47 8.68 3.87 -6.83
C VAL A 47 8.56 2.45 -6.33
N ILE A 48 7.36 1.86 -6.43
CA ILE A 48 7.16 0.43 -6.25
C ILE A 48 7.51 -0.25 -7.57
N LYS A 49 8.59 -1.03 -7.55
CA LYS A 49 9.05 -1.83 -8.68
C LYS A 49 8.22 -3.10 -8.78
N LEU A 50 7.53 -3.23 -9.91
CA LEU A 50 6.77 -4.44 -10.24
C LEU A 50 7.57 -5.36 -11.15
N LYS A 51 7.16 -6.62 -11.23
CA LYS A 51 7.76 -7.66 -12.07
C LYS A 51 7.44 -7.41 -13.55
N GLY A 52 6.28 -6.83 -13.82
CA GLY A 52 5.82 -6.44 -15.14
C GLY A 52 6.55 -5.23 -15.73
N PRO A 53 6.05 -4.73 -16.87
CA PRO A 53 6.66 -3.61 -17.59
C PRO A 53 6.43 -2.25 -16.92
N TYR A 54 5.44 -2.13 -16.03
CA TYR A 54 5.03 -0.87 -15.40
C TYR A 54 5.34 -0.85 -13.92
N ASP A 55 5.52 0.33 -13.35
CA ASP A 55 5.77 0.55 -11.93
C ASP A 55 4.66 1.45 -11.34
N ILE A 56 4.67 1.62 -10.03
CA ILE A 56 3.77 2.54 -9.32
C ILE A 56 4.61 3.65 -8.72
N SER A 57 4.31 4.91 -9.05
CA SER A 57 4.89 6.04 -8.34
C SER A 57 4.15 6.28 -7.03
N VAL A 58 4.92 6.66 -6.02
CA VAL A 58 4.43 7.05 -4.71
C VAL A 58 4.95 8.47 -4.47
N GLU A 59 4.02 9.42 -4.53
CA GLU A 59 4.30 10.85 -4.54
C GLU A 59 3.51 11.53 -3.42
N PRO A 60 4.00 12.63 -2.82
CA PRO A 60 3.20 13.41 -1.88
C PRO A 60 1.84 13.77 -2.48
N SER A 61 0.80 13.63 -1.68
CA SER A 61 -0.56 13.99 -2.08
C SER A 61 -0.63 15.48 -2.41
N ALA A 62 -1.43 15.83 -3.42
CA ALA A 62 -1.71 17.22 -3.79
C ALA A 62 -2.40 18.02 -2.67
N GLU A 63 -2.99 17.33 -1.69
CA GLU A 63 -3.64 17.94 -0.52
C GLU A 63 -2.62 18.42 0.55
N ASP A 64 -1.33 18.09 0.41
CA ASP A 64 -0.23 18.47 1.32
C ASP A 64 -0.50 18.15 2.80
N ASP A 65 -1.25 17.08 3.07
CA ASP A 65 -1.65 16.62 4.40
C ASP A 65 -0.67 15.59 5.00
N GLY A 66 0.51 15.45 4.38
CA GLY A 66 1.50 14.42 4.71
C GLY A 66 1.13 13.01 4.24
N SER A 67 0.09 12.85 3.43
CA SER A 67 -0.20 11.59 2.76
C SER A 67 0.52 11.45 1.42
N TYR A 68 0.60 10.22 0.92
CA TYR A 68 1.15 9.85 -0.38
C TYR A 68 0.04 9.32 -1.28
N GLY A 69 0.05 9.75 -2.53
CA GLY A 69 -0.75 9.21 -3.62
C GLY A 69 -0.02 8.10 -4.38
N LEU A 70 -0.78 7.13 -4.87
CA LEU A 70 -0.29 6.09 -5.77
C LEU A 70 -0.75 6.39 -7.20
N THR A 71 0.20 6.45 -8.13
CA THR A 71 -0.12 6.67 -9.54
C THR A 71 0.61 5.65 -10.42
N THR A 72 -0.12 5.01 -11.32
CA THR A 72 0.41 3.98 -12.21
C THR A 72 -0.33 3.99 -13.53
N ASP A 73 0.22 3.24 -14.49
CA ASP A 73 -0.45 2.94 -15.73
C ASP A 73 -1.16 1.59 -15.64
N TRP A 74 -2.48 1.60 -15.81
CA TRP A 74 -3.31 0.40 -15.72
C TRP A 74 -3.43 -0.39 -17.03
N TRP A 75 -2.74 0.04 -18.09
CA TRP A 75 -2.80 -0.60 -19.40
C TRP A 75 -2.57 -2.12 -19.32
N ASP A 76 -3.41 -2.88 -20.03
CA ASP A 76 -3.33 -4.34 -20.17
C ASP A 76 -3.31 -5.14 -18.84
N GLY A 77 -3.69 -4.49 -17.72
CA GLY A 77 -3.88 -5.13 -16.42
C GLY A 77 -2.61 -5.66 -15.73
N TRP A 78 -1.41 -5.32 -16.21
CA TRP A 78 -0.14 -5.78 -15.62
C TRP A 78 -0.04 -5.45 -14.14
N VAL A 79 -0.33 -4.20 -13.78
CA VAL A 79 -0.27 -3.72 -12.40
C VAL A 79 -1.31 -4.44 -11.53
N ALA A 80 -2.55 -4.61 -12.03
CA ALA A 80 -3.62 -5.26 -11.27
C ALA A 80 -3.27 -6.73 -10.92
N LYS A 81 -2.55 -7.44 -11.80
CA LYS A 81 -2.08 -8.81 -11.54
C LYS A 81 -1.12 -8.91 -10.36
N GLU A 82 -0.41 -7.84 -10.02
CA GLU A 82 0.58 -7.83 -8.93
C GLU A 82 0.02 -7.21 -7.64
N VAL A 83 -0.68 -6.07 -7.73
CA VAL A 83 -1.16 -5.33 -6.53
C VAL A 83 -2.67 -5.38 -6.31
N GLY A 84 -3.41 -6.05 -7.21
CA GLY A 84 -4.88 -6.07 -7.21
C GLY A 84 -5.48 -4.87 -7.95
N ALA A 85 -6.71 -5.04 -8.45
CA ALA A 85 -7.44 -3.94 -9.09
C ALA A 85 -7.60 -2.76 -8.12
N GLY A 86 -7.34 -1.54 -8.59
CA GLY A 86 -7.40 -0.34 -7.75
C GLY A 86 -6.46 -0.39 -6.53
N TYR A 87 -5.35 -1.14 -6.63
CA TYR A 87 -4.38 -1.38 -5.55
C TYR A 87 -4.92 -2.21 -4.37
N GLY A 88 -6.03 -2.93 -4.53
CA GLY A 88 -6.75 -3.56 -3.42
C GLY A 88 -5.89 -4.43 -2.49
N ARG A 89 -5.03 -5.31 -3.05
CA ARG A 89 -4.17 -6.18 -2.21
C ARG A 89 -3.04 -5.39 -1.56
N LEU A 90 -2.43 -4.44 -2.28
CA LEU A 90 -1.38 -3.57 -1.75
C LEU A 90 -1.92 -2.73 -0.57
N LEU A 91 -3.08 -2.10 -0.74
CA LEU A 91 -3.68 -1.27 0.31
C LEU A 91 -4.17 -2.10 1.50
N GLN A 92 -4.69 -3.32 1.25
CA GLN A 92 -5.05 -4.24 2.33
C GLN A 92 -3.81 -4.64 3.15
N SER A 93 -2.72 -5.05 2.48
CA SER A 93 -1.47 -5.40 3.14
C SER A 93 -0.86 -4.21 3.89
N TYR A 94 -0.85 -3.02 3.28
CA TYR A 94 -0.43 -1.78 3.94
C TYR A 94 -1.24 -1.50 5.21
N GLY A 95 -2.57 -1.63 5.15
CA GLY A 95 -3.44 -1.44 6.32
C GLY A 95 -3.12 -2.39 7.46
N VAL A 96 -2.82 -3.66 7.15
CA VAL A 96 -2.38 -4.67 8.12
C VAL A 96 -1.06 -4.27 8.76
N HIS A 97 -0.01 -4.01 7.98
CA HIS A 97 1.31 -3.64 8.50
C HIS A 97 1.28 -2.34 9.31
N ARG A 98 0.51 -1.35 8.85
CA ARG A 98 0.34 -0.09 9.58
C ARG A 98 -0.32 -0.31 10.93
N THR A 99 -1.35 -1.16 10.97
CA THR A 99 -2.06 -1.47 12.20
C THR A 99 -1.18 -2.27 13.16
N ILE A 100 -0.42 -3.25 12.68
CA ILE A 100 0.53 -4.03 13.49
C ILE A 100 1.60 -3.12 14.10
N ARG A 101 2.18 -2.20 13.32
CA ARG A 101 3.15 -1.21 13.84
C ARG A 101 2.53 -0.35 14.94
N ALA A 102 1.34 0.21 14.70
CA ALA A 102 0.65 1.06 15.67
C ALA A 102 0.28 0.30 16.96
N ALA A 103 -0.12 -0.97 16.83
CA ALA A 103 -0.43 -1.85 17.95
C ALA A 103 0.82 -2.18 18.78
N THR A 104 1.93 -2.52 18.11
CA THR A 104 3.22 -2.82 18.76
C THR A 104 3.74 -1.63 19.56
N GLN A 105 3.64 -0.41 19.01
CA GLN A 105 4.00 0.83 19.71
C GLN A 105 3.17 1.07 20.99
N ARG A 106 1.99 0.47 21.08
CA ARG A 106 1.10 0.55 22.24
C ARG A 106 1.20 -0.68 23.15
N GLY A 107 2.15 -1.57 22.90
CA GLY A 107 2.33 -2.81 23.68
C GLY A 107 1.21 -3.84 23.47
N LEU A 108 0.44 -3.74 22.38
CA LEU A 108 -0.62 -4.69 22.07
C LEU A 108 -0.05 -5.89 21.30
N ARG A 109 -0.61 -7.08 21.55
CA ARG A 109 -0.34 -8.28 20.75
C ARG A 109 -1.28 -8.30 19.55
N THR A 110 -0.80 -8.83 18.43
CA THR A 110 -1.60 -8.89 17.19
C THR A 110 -1.64 -10.29 16.61
N THR A 111 -2.84 -10.74 16.24
CA THR A 111 -3.05 -12.03 15.55
C THR A 111 -3.70 -11.75 14.20
N ARG A 112 -3.13 -12.30 13.13
CA ARG A 112 -3.63 -12.15 11.75
C ARG A 112 -4.20 -13.48 11.26
N ARG A 113 -5.39 -13.45 10.66
CA ARG A 113 -6.02 -14.58 9.97
C ARG A 113 -6.51 -14.14 8.59
N ILE A 114 -6.29 -14.98 7.59
CA ILE A 114 -6.87 -14.80 6.25
C ILE A 114 -8.15 -15.66 6.19
N GLU A 115 -9.26 -15.04 5.82
CA GLU A 115 -10.55 -15.70 5.69
C GLU A 115 -10.71 -16.34 4.30
N ALA A 116 -11.72 -17.22 4.17
CA ALA A 116 -11.95 -17.97 2.94
C ALA A 116 -12.25 -17.07 1.71
N ASP A 117 -12.78 -15.87 1.94
CA ASP A 117 -13.07 -14.87 0.90
C ASP A 117 -11.86 -13.97 0.57
N GLY A 118 -10.71 -14.20 1.21
CA GLY A 118 -9.50 -13.39 1.05
C GLY A 118 -9.49 -12.11 1.88
N SER A 119 -10.51 -11.84 2.69
CA SER A 119 -10.46 -10.78 3.70
C SER A 119 -9.45 -11.13 4.80
N ILE A 120 -8.96 -10.11 5.51
CA ILE A 120 -8.00 -10.28 6.59
C ILE A 120 -8.65 -9.82 7.89
N LEU A 121 -8.75 -10.74 8.85
CA LEU A 121 -9.09 -10.44 10.22
C LEU A 121 -7.80 -10.19 11.00
N LEU A 122 -7.67 -8.97 11.55
CA LEU A 122 -6.57 -8.59 12.43
C LEU A 122 -7.13 -8.32 13.82
N THR A 123 -6.79 -9.18 14.78
CA THR A 123 -7.20 -9.03 16.19
C THR A 123 -6.10 -8.34 16.98
N LEU A 124 -6.47 -7.34 17.77
CA LEU A 124 -5.60 -6.63 18.69
C LEU A 124 -5.99 -6.99 20.12
N GLU A 125 -5.06 -7.54 20.89
CA GLU A 125 -5.31 -7.98 22.26
C GLU A 125 -4.43 -7.21 23.24
N GLY A 126 -5.04 -6.78 24.34
CA GLY A 126 -4.33 -6.13 25.43
C GLY A 126 -3.50 -7.14 26.20
N GLY A 127 -2.19 -6.89 26.29
CA GLY A 127 -1.30 -7.68 27.13
C GLY A 127 -0.25 -6.82 27.77
N SER A 128 -0.29 -6.74 29.11
CA SER A 128 0.95 -6.67 29.88
C SER A 128 1.88 -7.78 29.38
N LEU A 129 3.14 -7.43 29.17
CA LEU A 129 4.23 -8.34 28.83
C LEU A 129 4.27 -9.53 29.80
#